data_AF-A0A514WIS3-F1
#
_entry.id   AF-A0A514WIS3-F1
#
_cell.length_a   1.000
_cell.length_b   1.000
_cell.length_c   1.000
_cell.angle_alpha   90.00
_cell.angle_beta   90.00
_cell.angle_gamma   90.00
#
_symmetry.space_group_name_H-M   'P 1'
#
loop_
_entity.id
_entity.type
_entity.pdbx_description
1 polymer ?
#
loop_
_entity_poly.entity_id
_entity_poly.type
_entity_poly.pdbx_seq_one_letter_code
_entity_poly.pdbx_strand_id
1 'polypeptide(L)'
;MLNGNPGSHLSGNQQLYGPYRREGHAIEPGNAAFDEDLKRRNPGWGLRCLEDVAKVAVGHGLALDRVVEMPANNLTVVFRRC
;
A
#
# COMPACT_ATOMS: atom_id res chain seq x y z
N MET A 1 34.97 -23.56 -19.20
CA MET A 1 34.34 -23.55 -17.87
C MET A 1 34.47 -22.14 -17.31
N LEU A 2 33.41 -21.34 -17.39
CA LEU A 2 33.31 -20.07 -16.66
C LEU A 2 32.14 -20.22 -15.68
N ASN A 3 32.47 -20.13 -14.40
CA ASN A 3 31.58 -20.33 -13.28
C ASN A 3 30.58 -19.18 -13.16
N GLY A 4 29.30 -19.55 -13.01
CA GLY A 4 28.22 -18.90 -12.27
C GLY A 4 28.16 -17.37 -12.10
N ASN A 5 27.05 -16.80 -12.57
CA ASN A 5 26.25 -15.93 -11.72
C ASN A 5 24.77 -16.36 -11.79
N PRO A 6 24.31 -17.30 -10.93
CA PRO A 6 22.91 -17.65 -10.82
C PRO A 6 22.26 -16.70 -9.81
N GLY A 7 21.83 -15.51 -10.25
CA GLY A 7 21.16 -14.62 -9.31
C GLY A 7 21.02 -13.16 -9.72
N SER A 8 20.51 -12.86 -10.91
CA SER A 8 19.69 -11.65 -11.01
C SER A 8 18.37 -11.90 -10.29
N HIS A 9 18.42 -11.93 -8.95
CA HIS A 9 17.21 -11.86 -8.14
C HIS A 9 16.62 -10.49 -8.47
N LEU A 10 15.52 -10.46 -9.22
CA LEU A 10 14.74 -9.24 -9.36
C LEU A 10 14.38 -8.82 -7.94
N SER A 11 15.08 -7.83 -7.38
CA SER A 11 14.71 -7.16 -6.14
C SER A 11 13.46 -6.32 -6.46
N GLY A 12 12.35 -7.01 -6.71
CA GLY A 12 11.10 -6.40 -7.13
C GLY A 12 10.50 -5.63 -5.96
N ASN A 13 10.43 -4.31 -6.10
CA ASN A 13 9.65 -3.48 -5.18
C ASN A 13 8.17 -3.81 -5.36
N GLN A 14 7.46 -4.10 -4.27
CA GLN A 14 6.01 -4.27 -4.30
C GLN A 14 5.36 -2.90 -4.32
N GLN A 15 4.37 -2.70 -5.20
CA GLN A 15 3.69 -1.42 -5.37
C GLN A 15 2.19 -1.62 -5.24
N LEU A 16 1.54 -0.79 -4.42
CA LEU A 16 0.10 -0.72 -4.29
C LEU A 16 -0.38 0.68 -4.67
N TYR A 17 -1.56 0.76 -5.28
CA TYR A 17 -2.17 2.01 -5.69
C TYR A 17 -3.63 2.06 -5.24
N GLY A 18 -4.04 3.19 -4.71
CA GLY A 18 -5.44 3.46 -4.41
C GLY A 18 -5.65 4.41 -3.24
N PRO A 19 -6.90 4.54 -2.79
CA PRO A 19 -7.24 5.37 -1.65
C PRO A 19 -6.87 4.68 -0.33
N TYR A 20 -6.27 5.45 0.58
CA TYR A 20 -5.92 5.00 1.93
C TYR A 20 -6.37 6.03 2.95
N ARG A 21 -6.61 5.58 4.19
CA ARG A 21 -6.61 6.45 5.36
C ARG A 21 -5.17 6.58 5.87
N ARG A 22 -4.84 7.72 6.47
CA ARG A 22 -3.56 7.97 7.13
C ARG A 22 -3.83 8.56 8.51
N GLU A 23 -3.09 8.12 9.51
CA GLU A 23 -3.21 8.67 10.87
C GLU A 23 -2.90 10.18 10.85
N GLY A 24 -3.75 10.99 11.50
CA GLY A 24 -3.59 12.44 11.53
C GLY A 24 -3.99 13.20 10.26
N HIS A 25 -4.42 12.51 9.20
CA HIS A 25 -4.94 13.14 7.99
C HIS A 25 -6.45 12.98 7.88
N ALA A 26 -7.14 14.08 7.56
CA ALA A 26 -8.57 14.04 7.25
C ALA A 26 -8.81 13.21 5.99
N ILE A 27 -9.89 12.43 5.99
CA ILE A 27 -10.33 11.71 4.80
C ILE A 27 -11.07 12.68 3.87
N GLU A 28 -10.66 12.69 2.61
CA GLU A 28 -11.29 13.53 1.60
C GLU A 28 -12.74 13.10 1.33
N PRO A 29 -13.69 14.02 1.07
CA PRO A 29 -15.13 13.69 1.00
C PRO A 29 -15.47 12.58 0.00
N GLY A 30 -14.80 12.57 -1.17
CA GLY A 30 -14.99 11.51 -2.17
C GLY A 30 -14.53 10.13 -1.68
N ASN A 31 -13.40 10.08 -0.95
CA ASN A 31 -12.89 8.87 -0.34
C ASN A 31 -13.79 8.41 0.83
N ALA A 32 -14.38 9.34 1.58
CA ALA A 32 -15.33 9.04 2.64
C ALA A 32 -16.62 8.41 2.09
N ALA A 33 -17.22 9.01 1.05
CA ALA A 33 -18.40 8.45 0.40
C ALA A 33 -18.13 7.06 -0.21
N PHE A 34 -16.94 6.88 -0.79
CA PHE A 34 -16.51 5.56 -1.30
C PHE A 34 -16.32 4.54 -0.18
N ASP A 35 -15.70 4.92 0.95
CA ASP A 35 -15.56 4.07 2.14
C ASP A 35 -16.92 3.60 2.68
N GLU A 36 -17.90 4.49 2.73
CA GLU A 36 -19.26 4.17 3.14
C GLU A 36 -19.98 3.24 2.16
N ASP A 37 -19.83 3.44 0.85
CA ASP A 37 -20.37 2.52 -0.16
C ASP A 37 -19.78 1.11 -0.03
N LEU A 38 -18.46 0.99 0.19
CA LEU A 38 -17.81 -0.29 0.44
C LEU A 38 -18.39 -0.98 1.69
N LYS A 39 -18.48 -0.26 2.80
CA LYS A 39 -19.00 -0.78 4.08
C LYS A 39 -20.47 -1.19 3.99
N ARG A 40 -21.27 -0.46 3.22
CA ARG A 40 -22.69 -0.78 2.99
C ARG A 40 -22.86 -2.13 2.29
N ARG A 41 -21.97 -2.45 1.34
CA ARG A 41 -22.00 -3.73 0.61
C ARG A 41 -21.45 -4.88 1.45
N ASN A 42 -20.42 -4.60 2.25
CA ASN A 42 -19.86 -5.55 3.19
C ASN A 42 -19.22 -4.78 4.36
N PRO A 43 -19.66 -4.97 5.61
CA PRO A 43 -19.12 -4.26 6.76
C PRO A 43 -17.61 -4.45 7.00
N GLY A 44 -17.01 -5.53 6.49
CA GLY A 44 -15.56 -5.77 6.52
C GLY A 44 -14.77 -5.08 5.41
N TRP A 45 -15.45 -4.41 4.47
CA TRP A 45 -14.82 -3.60 3.44
C TRP A 45 -14.66 -2.15 3.91
N GLY A 46 -13.86 -1.40 3.15
CA GLY A 46 -13.53 -0.01 3.46
C GLY A 46 -12.06 0.28 3.19
N LEU A 47 -11.73 1.57 3.17
CA LEU A 47 -10.38 2.05 3.01
C LEU A 47 -9.50 1.56 4.14
N ARG A 48 -8.31 1.08 3.75
CA ARG A 48 -7.30 0.59 4.69
C ARG A 48 -6.51 1.76 5.27
N CYS A 49 -6.11 1.62 6.52
CA CYS A 49 -5.13 2.50 7.14
C CYS A 49 -3.74 2.15 6.56
N LEU A 50 -3.03 3.14 6.02
CA LEU A 50 -1.71 2.92 5.42
C LEU A 50 -0.73 2.35 6.44
N GLU A 51 -0.80 2.84 7.67
CA GLU A 51 0.04 2.42 8.79
C GLU A 51 -0.19 0.95 9.15
N ASP A 52 -1.44 0.47 9.08
CA ASP A 52 -1.74 -0.94 9.32
C ASP A 52 -1.29 -1.84 8.17
N VAL A 53 -1.43 -1.36 6.92
CA VAL A 53 -0.88 -2.06 5.75
C VAL A 53 0.64 -2.18 5.88
N ALA A 54 1.32 -1.12 6.32
CA ALA A 54 2.75 -1.14 6.55
C ALA A 54 3.15 -2.12 7.67
N LYS A 55 2.41 -2.15 8.79
CA LYS A 55 2.64 -3.14 9.87
C LYS A 55 2.50 -4.58 9.37
N VAL A 56 1.48 -4.87 8.56
CA VAL A 56 1.30 -6.20 7.95
C VAL A 56 2.45 -6.53 7.02
N ALA A 57 2.89 -5.57 6.20
CA ALA A 57 4.00 -5.76 5.28
C ALA A 57 5.30 -6.18 5.99
N VAL A 58 5.58 -5.62 7.19
CA VAL A 58 6.75 -6.01 8.00
C VAL A 58 6.75 -7.49 8.33
N GLY A 59 5.58 -8.07 8.65
CA GLY A 59 5.44 -9.52 8.89
C GLY A 59 5.77 -10.40 7.67
N HIS A 60 5.86 -9.80 6.48
CA HIS A 60 6.24 -10.46 5.23
C HIS A 60 7.65 -10.09 4.74
N GLY A 61 8.48 -9.48 5.59
CA GLY A 61 9.82 -9.01 5.21
C GLY A 61 9.77 -7.83 4.24
N LEU A 62 8.74 -7.00 4.31
CA LEU A 62 8.60 -5.81 3.49
C LEU A 62 8.54 -4.57 4.38
N ALA A 63 9.33 -3.55 4.05
CA ALA A 63 9.27 -2.25 4.68
C ALA A 63 8.65 -1.22 3.74
N LEU A 64 7.85 -0.31 4.30
CA LEU A 64 7.34 0.84 3.56
C LEU A 64 8.51 1.74 3.15
N ASP A 65 8.70 1.92 1.84
CA ASP A 65 9.79 2.70 1.27
C ASP A 65 9.36 4.12 0.90
N ARG A 66 8.30 4.23 0.10
CA ARG A 66 7.84 5.50 -0.44
C ARG A 66 6.32 5.55 -0.47
N VAL A 67 5.80 6.75 -0.21
CA VAL A 67 4.40 7.10 -0.37
C VAL A 67 4.37 8.31 -1.30
N VAL A 68 3.70 8.18 -2.44
CA VAL A 68 3.59 9.24 -3.43
C VAL A 68 2.13 9.63 -3.54
N GLU A 69 1.83 10.90 -3.32
CA GLU A 69 0.49 11.45 -3.51
C GLU A 69 0.17 11.53 -5.00
N MET A 70 -1.04 11.08 -5.35
CA MET A 70 -1.52 10.99 -6.72
C MET A 70 -2.85 11.76 -6.84
N PRO A 71 -3.27 12.13 -8.07
CA PRO A 71 -4.57 12.74 -8.29
C PRO A 71 -5.73 11.94 -7.69
N ALA A 72 -6.84 12.63 -7.43
CA ALA A 72 -8.04 12.08 -6.79
C ALA A 72 -7.79 11.48 -5.40
N ASN A 73 -6.82 12.03 -4.65
CA ASN A 73 -6.52 11.65 -3.26
C ASN A 73 -6.15 10.16 -3.12
N ASN A 74 -5.50 9.63 -4.16
CA ASN A 74 -4.92 8.29 -4.17
C ASN A 74 -3.45 8.36 -3.74
N LEU A 75 -2.93 7.23 -3.26
CA LEU A 75 -1.51 7.05 -2.99
C LEU A 75 -0.94 5.94 -3.86
N THR A 76 0.29 6.14 -4.31
CA THR A 76 1.17 5.03 -4.72
C THR A 76 2.07 4.71 -3.53
N VAL A 77 2.02 3.46 -3.08
CA VAL A 77 2.75 2.97 -1.92
C VAL A 77 3.75 1.92 -2.38
N VAL A 78 5.03 2.18 -2.14
CA VAL A 78 6.13 1.30 -2.53
C VAL A 78 6.68 0.61 -1.30
N PHE A 79 6.83 -0.71 -1.38
CA PHE A 79 7.46 -1.56 -0.37
C PHE A 79 8.73 -2.20 -0.93
N ARG A 80 9.74 -2.31 -0.07
CA ARG A 80 11.01 -2.98 -0.39
C ARG A 80 11.24 -4.17 0.53
N ARG A 81 11.92 -5.19 0.02
CA ARG A 81 12.40 -6.32 0.83
C ARG A 81 13.39 -5.83 1.88
N CYS A 82 13.18 -6.21 3.14
CA CYS A 82 14.06 -5.95 4.27
C CYS A 82 14.44 -7.24 4.99
#